data_AF-A0A2J7VJA5-F1
#
_entry.id   AF-A0A2J7VJA5-F1
#
_cell.length_a   1.000
_cell.length_b   1.000
_cell.length_c   1.000
_cell.angle_alpha   90.00
_cell.angle_beta   90.00
_cell.angle_gamma   90.00
#
_symmetry.space_group_name_H-M   'P 1'
#
loop_
_entity.id
_entity.type
_entity.pdbx_description
1 polymer ?
#
loop_
_entity_poly.entity_id
_entity_poly.type
_entity_poly.pdbx_seq_one_letter_code
_entity_poly.pdbx_strand_id
1 'polypeptide(L)'
;METLALLLVVPLLWPFIAKAIWKHELTVREIAINLAVGAAIVILGWAGGRYAQTHDVELLNGEVLRKESHRVSCEHSYECNCTSSTSTDSQGRTTTTKSCSTCYEHTHDVDHTLYTNVGDIDIDRVDRQGLTVPPRFTKAAVGDPVAKSHNFVNYVKAAPESLFNTLAEKAAYAKFDGHLPPYPDEIHDYHYANRVLVVGAKVPDAAEWNAKLAGALKKLGPAKHANAVLVFTADTDPNYAQALRQKWLGGKKNDIIVVIGAPSYPEVEWARVVTWSDSQLFKVQLQDAIQDLKTVTPDSVIALLTEQTMKGFERKKMSDFEYLKWEIAPPTWLLALLFVLSLVASVVTSIKLANNSESSGGYMPRRFARNAKSRR
;
A
#
# COMPACT_ATOMS: atom_id res chain seq x y z
N MET A 1 -10.55 20.87 4.22
CA MET A 1 -10.75 21.34 5.61
C MET A 1 -12.23 21.43 5.98
N GLU A 2 -13.10 21.88 5.06
CA GLU A 2 -14.55 21.98 5.27
C GLU A 2 -15.21 20.66 5.70
N THR A 3 -14.84 19.54 5.09
CA THR A 3 -15.39 18.21 5.43
C THR A 3 -15.02 17.73 6.83
N LEU A 4 -13.81 18.05 7.31
CA LEU A 4 -13.38 17.72 8.67
C LEU A 4 -14.17 18.52 9.70
N ALA A 5 -14.37 19.82 9.43
CA ALA A 5 -15.17 20.68 10.30
C ALA A 5 -16.62 20.16 10.43
N LEU A 6 -17.24 19.76 9.32
CA LEU A 6 -18.57 19.16 9.30
C LEU A 6 -18.64 17.86 10.13
N LEU A 7 -17.65 16.97 10.01
CA LEU A 7 -17.60 15.73 10.79
C LEU A 7 -17.46 15.97 12.30
N LEU A 8 -16.81 17.06 12.70
CA LEU A 8 -16.64 17.41 14.11
C LEU A 8 -17.90 18.01 14.74
N VAL A 9 -18.88 18.48 13.95
CA VAL A 9 -20.10 19.10 14.49
C VAL A 9 -20.85 18.15 15.44
N VAL A 10 -21.03 16.89 15.06
CA VAL A 10 -21.76 15.90 15.87
C VAL A 10 -21.07 15.59 17.19
N PRO A 11 -19.80 15.16 17.23
CA PRO A 11 -19.13 14.89 18.50
C PRO A 11 -18.97 16.15 19.36
N LEU A 12 -18.95 17.36 18.77
CA LEU A 12 -18.90 18.61 19.52
C LEU A 12 -20.24 19.02 20.14
N LEU A 13 -21.37 18.78 19.45
CA LEU A 13 -22.69 19.20 19.93
C LEU A 13 -23.37 18.15 20.80
N TRP A 14 -23.15 16.86 20.53
CA TRP A 14 -23.82 15.76 21.23
C TRP A 14 -23.68 15.82 22.76
N PRO A 15 -22.51 16.06 23.36
CA PRO A 15 -22.36 16.11 24.81
C PRO A 15 -23.22 17.20 25.49
N PHE A 16 -23.50 18.30 24.79
CA PHE A 16 -24.39 19.36 25.30
C PHE A 16 -25.87 18.97 25.19
N ILE A 17 -26.25 18.31 24.10
CA ILE A 17 -27.60 17.75 23.92
C ILE A 17 -27.87 16.68 24.99
N ALA A 18 -26.91 15.76 25.17
CA ALA A 18 -26.90 14.75 26.22
C ALA A 18 -27.12 15.36 27.62
N LYS A 19 -26.37 16.43 27.95
CA LYS A 19 -26.54 17.15 29.23
C LYS A 19 -27.94 17.77 29.38
N ALA A 20 -28.54 18.25 28.29
CA ALA A 20 -29.88 18.84 28.32
C ALA A 20 -30.98 17.79 28.52
N ILE A 21 -30.76 16.55 28.06
CA ILE A 21 -31.67 15.42 28.22
C ILE A 21 -31.53 14.82 29.63
N TRP A 22 -30.32 14.48 30.05
CA TRP A 22 -30.01 13.82 31.34
C TRP A 22 -29.70 14.81 32.45
N LYS A 23 -30.56 15.82 32.60
CA LYS A 23 -30.41 16.93 33.54
C LYS A 23 -29.92 16.43 34.91
N HIS A 24 -28.64 16.71 35.23
CA HIS A 24 -27.91 16.44 36.48
C HIS A 24 -26.93 15.25 36.55
N GLU A 25 -26.79 14.42 35.51
CA GLU A 25 -25.90 13.23 35.57
C GLU A 25 -24.49 13.46 34.98
N LEU A 26 -24.31 14.48 34.13
CA LEU A 26 -23.03 14.69 33.44
C LEU A 26 -22.25 15.90 34.00
N THR A 27 -21.10 15.60 34.59
CA THR A 27 -20.10 16.58 35.04
C THR A 27 -19.37 17.22 33.87
N VAL A 28 -18.75 18.39 34.10
CA VAL A 28 -17.93 19.09 33.09
C VAL A 28 -16.74 18.23 32.64
N ARG A 29 -16.19 17.39 33.52
CA ARG A 29 -15.09 16.47 33.19
C ARG A 29 -15.54 15.39 32.21
N GLU A 30 -16.72 14.82 32.41
CA GLU A 30 -17.30 13.78 31.54
C GLU A 30 -17.64 14.32 30.15
N ILE A 31 -18.14 15.56 30.08
CA ILE A 31 -18.34 16.26 28.81
C ILE A 31 -17.00 16.44 28.07
N ALA A 32 -15.94 16.86 28.77
CA ALA A 32 -14.62 17.01 28.16
C ALA A 32 -14.06 15.68 27.64
N ILE A 33 -14.25 14.59 28.39
CA ILE A 33 -13.84 13.24 27.95
C ILE A 33 -14.59 12.81 26.70
N ASN A 34 -15.91 13.02 26.64
CA ASN A 34 -16.72 12.69 25.48
C ASN A 34 -16.28 13.46 24.23
N LEU A 35 -16.09 14.78 24.37
CA LEU A 35 -15.56 15.65 23.31
C LEU A 35 -14.20 15.15 22.81
N ALA A 36 -13.29 14.82 23.73
CA ALA A 36 -11.96 14.34 23.39
C ALA A 36 -12.00 13.00 22.63
N VAL A 37 -12.83 12.05 23.07
CA VAL A 37 -12.99 10.76 22.40
C VAL A 37 -13.58 10.92 21.00
N GLY A 38 -14.68 11.69 20.88
CA GLY A 38 -15.33 11.94 19.59
C GLY A 38 -14.41 12.67 18.60
N ALA A 39 -13.71 13.71 19.06
CA ALA A 39 -12.74 14.44 18.23
C ALA A 39 -11.55 13.56 17.85
N ALA A 40 -11.01 12.75 18.77
CA ALA A 40 -9.90 11.86 18.48
C ALA A 40 -10.25 10.83 17.41
N ILE A 41 -11.43 10.20 17.48
CA ILE A 41 -11.89 9.24 16.45
C ILE A 41 -11.95 9.91 15.07
N VAL A 42 -12.55 11.10 14.98
CA VAL A 42 -12.69 11.82 13.70
C VAL A 42 -11.32 12.26 13.18
N ILE A 43 -10.46 12.86 14.01
CA ILE A 43 -9.14 13.36 13.60
C ILE A 43 -8.23 12.20 13.17
N LEU A 44 -8.13 11.14 13.98
CA LEU A 44 -7.29 9.99 13.69
C LEU A 44 -7.79 9.23 12.47
N GLY A 45 -9.10 9.02 12.36
CA GLY A 45 -9.70 8.37 11.20
C GLY A 45 -9.56 9.17 9.92
N TRP A 46 -9.73 10.49 9.98
CA TRP A 46 -9.55 11.39 8.84
C TRP A 46 -8.08 11.42 8.40
N ALA A 47 -7.14 11.60 9.32
CA ALA A 47 -5.71 11.61 9.03
C ALA A 47 -5.22 10.25 8.50
N GLY A 48 -5.65 9.16 9.13
CA GLY A 48 -5.35 7.79 8.71
C GLY A 48 -5.92 7.48 7.32
N GLY A 49 -7.14 7.91 7.02
CA GLY A 49 -7.77 7.77 5.72
C GLY A 49 -7.05 8.50 4.59
N ARG A 50 -6.54 9.71 4.87
CA ARG A 50 -5.68 10.43 3.91
C ARG A 50 -4.37 9.70 3.69
N TYR A 51 -3.72 9.27 4.78
CA TYR A 51 -2.44 8.57 4.70
C TYR A 51 -2.55 7.25 3.95
N ALA A 52 -3.59 6.44 4.22
CA ALA A 52 -3.80 5.16 3.57
C ALA A 52 -3.94 5.28 2.03
N GLN A 53 -4.56 6.37 1.54
CA GLN A 53 -4.69 6.61 0.10
C GLN A 53 -3.37 6.94 -0.60
N THR A 54 -2.36 7.37 0.14
CA THR A 54 -1.02 7.61 -0.42
C THR A 54 -0.22 6.34 -0.64
N HIS A 55 -0.67 5.19 -0.13
CA HIS A 55 0.09 3.96 -0.28
C HIS A 55 0.03 3.42 -1.72
N ASP A 56 1.20 3.10 -2.27
CA ASP A 56 1.33 2.49 -3.58
C ASP A 56 2.56 1.57 -3.65
N VAL A 57 2.59 0.70 -4.67
CA VAL A 57 3.66 -0.30 -4.85
C VAL A 57 4.40 -0.02 -6.15
N GLU A 58 5.73 0.00 -6.09
CA GLU A 58 6.61 0.01 -7.26
C GLU A 58 7.34 -1.34 -7.38
N LEU A 59 7.80 -1.68 -8.59
CA LEU A 59 8.68 -2.82 -8.79
C LEU A 59 10.13 -2.37 -8.81
N LEU A 60 10.94 -2.95 -7.93
CA LEU A 60 12.40 -2.83 -7.96
C LEU A 60 12.99 -3.99 -8.76
N ASN A 61 14.01 -3.68 -9.55
CA ASN A 61 14.66 -4.63 -10.45
C ASN A 61 16.09 -4.91 -10.02
N GLY A 62 16.49 -6.17 -10.15
CA GLY A 62 17.75 -6.64 -9.63
C GLY A 62 18.19 -7.95 -10.22
N GLU A 63 19.14 -8.60 -9.54
CA GLU A 63 19.56 -9.95 -9.86
C GLU A 63 19.86 -10.77 -8.61
N VAL A 64 19.77 -12.09 -8.74
CA VAL A 64 20.21 -13.03 -7.71
C VAL A 64 21.73 -12.96 -7.59
N LEU A 65 22.24 -12.62 -6.41
CA LEU A 65 23.69 -12.52 -6.16
C LEU A 65 24.26 -13.84 -5.64
N ARG A 66 23.52 -14.49 -4.74
CA ARG A 66 23.90 -15.76 -4.13
C ARG A 66 22.68 -16.49 -3.59
N LYS A 67 22.87 -17.77 -3.29
CA LYS A 67 21.83 -18.66 -2.76
C LYS A 67 22.39 -19.36 -1.53
N GLU A 68 21.59 -19.48 -0.49
CA GLU A 68 22.03 -20.15 0.74
C GLU A 68 20.86 -20.90 1.39
N SER A 69 21.18 -22.05 1.97
CA SER A 69 20.30 -22.74 2.90
C SER A 69 20.87 -22.57 4.30
N HIS A 70 20.08 -22.09 5.26
CA HIS A 70 20.56 -21.83 6.62
C HIS A 70 19.58 -22.36 7.67
N ARG A 71 20.11 -22.68 8.85
CA ARG A 71 19.32 -23.24 9.95
C ARG A 71 18.67 -22.12 10.76
N VAL A 72 17.39 -22.27 11.07
CA VAL A 72 16.62 -21.35 11.91
C VAL A 72 16.00 -22.09 13.09
N SER A 73 15.57 -21.35 14.11
CA SER A 73 14.86 -21.95 15.25
C SER A 73 13.58 -22.64 14.78
N CYS A 74 13.28 -23.81 15.36
CA CYS A 74 12.04 -24.54 15.07
C CYS A 74 10.80 -23.65 15.29
N GLU A 75 9.95 -23.55 14.27
CA GLU A 75 8.67 -22.82 14.33
C GLU A 75 7.53 -23.72 14.84
N HIS A 76 7.80 -25.01 14.99
CA HIS A 76 6.82 -26.05 15.33
C HIS A 76 6.88 -26.39 16.82
N SER A 77 6.25 -25.52 17.62
CA SER A 77 6.15 -25.71 19.06
C SER A 77 4.84 -26.37 19.50
N TYR A 78 4.89 -27.17 20.57
CA TYR A 78 3.73 -27.78 21.23
C TYR A 78 3.84 -27.70 22.77
N GLU A 79 2.71 -27.76 23.46
CA GLU A 79 2.69 -27.82 24.94
C GLU A 79 3.16 -29.20 25.42
N CYS A 80 4.15 -29.21 26.32
CA CYS A 80 4.69 -30.41 26.95
C CYS A 80 4.84 -30.20 28.46
N ASN A 81 5.09 -31.28 29.20
CA ASN A 81 5.35 -31.24 30.65
C ASN A 81 4.30 -30.44 31.45
N CYS A 82 3.03 -30.62 31.10
CA CYS A 82 1.93 -29.92 31.74
C CYS A 82 1.73 -30.42 33.18
N THR A 83 1.75 -29.50 34.13
CA THR A 83 1.43 -29.76 35.54
C THR A 83 0.18 -28.99 35.92
N SER A 84 -0.74 -29.65 36.61
CA SER A 84 -1.95 -29.04 37.13
C SER A 84 -1.80 -28.88 38.63
N SER A 85 -1.91 -27.64 39.11
CA SER A 85 -1.92 -27.34 40.53
C SER A 85 -3.31 -26.87 40.93
N THR A 86 -3.84 -27.48 41.98
CA THR A 86 -5.17 -27.19 42.49
C THR A 86 -5.04 -26.54 43.85
N SER A 87 -5.55 -25.32 43.98
CA SER A 87 -5.57 -24.58 45.24
C SER A 87 -7.01 -24.35 45.67
N THR A 88 -7.33 -24.65 46.93
CA THR A 88 -8.63 -24.39 47.52
C THR A 88 -8.51 -23.23 48.49
N ASP A 89 -9.31 -22.19 48.29
CA ASP A 89 -9.33 -21.03 49.17
C ASP A 89 -10.01 -21.35 50.51
N SER A 90 -9.89 -20.44 51.48
CA SER A 90 -10.50 -20.59 52.80
C SER A 90 -12.04 -20.62 52.81
N GLN A 91 -12.68 -20.41 51.66
CA GLN A 91 -14.13 -20.50 51.46
C GLN A 91 -14.54 -21.82 50.78
N GLY A 92 -13.59 -22.74 50.56
CA GLY A 92 -13.83 -24.03 49.93
C GLY A 92 -13.94 -23.97 48.40
N ARG A 93 -13.61 -22.83 47.76
CA ARG A 93 -13.57 -22.74 46.30
C ARG A 93 -12.23 -23.24 45.78
N THR A 94 -12.31 -24.19 44.87
CA THR A 94 -11.15 -24.83 44.27
C THR A 94 -10.85 -24.24 42.89
N THR A 95 -9.63 -23.74 42.70
CA THR A 95 -9.12 -23.25 41.42
C THR A 95 -7.99 -24.16 40.93
N THR A 96 -8.13 -24.70 39.72
CA THR A 96 -7.10 -25.53 39.08
C THR A 96 -6.38 -24.71 38.02
N THR A 97 -5.08 -24.51 38.18
CA THR A 97 -4.22 -23.83 37.19
C THR A 97 -3.34 -24.87 36.49
N LYS A 98 -3.41 -24.91 35.16
CA LYS A 98 -2.55 -25.75 34.30
C LYS A 98 -1.35 -24.91 33.84
N SER A 99 -0.14 -25.39 34.12
CA SER A 99 1.12 -24.79 33.66
C SER A 99 1.85 -25.77 32.76
N CYS A 100 2.10 -25.40 31.50
CA CYS A 100 2.80 -26.22 30.52
C CYS A 100 4.10 -25.54 30.07
N SER A 101 5.07 -26.35 29.64
CA SER A 101 6.29 -25.88 28.96
C SER A 101 6.07 -25.89 27.44
N THR A 102 6.81 -25.05 26.71
CA THR A 102 6.86 -25.07 25.25
C THR A 102 7.98 -25.99 24.79
N CYS A 103 7.63 -27.11 24.17
CA CYS A 103 8.58 -27.99 23.49
C CYS A 103 8.53 -27.77 21.97
N TYR A 104 9.56 -28.23 21.27
CA TYR A 104 9.66 -28.15 19.82
C TYR A 104 9.71 -29.56 19.22
N GLU A 105 9.08 -29.74 18.07
CA GLU A 105 9.03 -31.06 17.40
C GLU A 105 10.42 -31.53 16.94
N HIS A 106 11.31 -30.60 16.63
CA HIS A 106 12.68 -30.85 16.21
C HIS A 106 13.60 -29.70 16.63
N THR A 107 14.90 -29.84 16.39
CA THR A 107 15.92 -28.91 16.91
C THR A 107 16.05 -27.62 16.09
N HIS A 108 15.71 -27.67 14.80
CA HIS A 108 15.84 -26.54 13.87
C HIS A 108 15.03 -26.80 12.60
N ASP A 109 14.60 -25.72 11.97
CA ASP A 109 14.14 -25.72 10.58
C ASP A 109 15.28 -25.25 9.65
N VAL A 110 15.11 -25.42 8.34
CA VAL A 110 16.04 -24.97 7.31
C VAL A 110 15.31 -24.07 6.30
N ASP A 111 15.77 -22.83 6.17
CA ASP A 111 15.28 -21.89 5.18
C ASP A 111 16.20 -21.79 3.98
N HIS A 112 15.59 -21.60 2.81
CA HIS A 112 16.26 -21.51 1.52
C HIS A 112 16.05 -20.10 0.97
N THR A 113 17.10 -19.27 1.00
CA THR A 113 17.00 -17.84 0.68
C THR A 113 17.84 -17.49 -0.55
N LEU A 114 17.24 -16.75 -1.47
CA LEU A 114 17.92 -16.08 -2.58
C LEU A 114 18.28 -14.66 -2.15
N TYR A 115 19.56 -14.37 -2.07
CA TYR A 115 20.04 -13.02 -1.78
C TYR A 115 20.14 -12.22 -3.05
N THR A 116 19.59 -11.02 -3.05
CA THR A 116 19.52 -10.15 -4.24
C THR A 116 19.93 -8.72 -3.88
N ASN A 117 20.24 -7.93 -4.90
CA ASN A 117 20.52 -6.50 -4.71
C ASN A 117 19.27 -5.63 -4.45
N VAL A 118 18.07 -6.19 -4.55
CA VAL A 118 16.79 -5.51 -4.25
C VAL A 118 16.07 -6.09 -3.03
N GLY A 119 16.77 -6.92 -2.26
CA GLY A 119 16.31 -7.54 -1.02
C GLY A 119 16.08 -9.04 -1.15
N ASP A 120 16.15 -9.72 -0.02
CA ASP A 120 16.18 -11.19 0.01
C ASP A 120 14.81 -11.81 -0.28
N ILE A 121 14.82 -13.02 -0.81
CA ILE A 121 13.62 -13.79 -1.17
C ILE A 121 13.74 -15.17 -0.54
N ASP A 122 12.86 -15.44 0.41
CA ASP A 122 12.73 -16.76 1.02
C ASP A 122 11.85 -17.64 0.14
N ILE A 123 12.31 -18.87 -0.11
CA ILE A 123 11.58 -19.87 -0.88
C ILE A 123 10.86 -20.79 0.08
N ASP A 124 9.56 -21.00 -0.16
CA ASP A 124 8.74 -21.83 0.73
C ASP A 124 9.31 -23.25 0.82
N ARG A 125 9.32 -23.78 2.05
CA ARG A 125 9.76 -25.14 2.34
C ARG A 125 8.80 -26.15 1.72
N VAL A 126 9.33 -27.27 1.22
CA VAL A 126 8.52 -28.37 0.67
C VAL A 126 8.05 -29.31 1.76
N ASP A 127 8.90 -29.56 2.75
CA ASP A 127 8.57 -30.30 3.96
C ASP A 127 8.52 -29.37 5.17
N ARG A 128 7.93 -29.86 6.26
CA ARG A 128 7.70 -29.06 7.47
C ARG A 128 9.02 -28.51 8.05
N GLN A 129 10.11 -29.27 7.96
CA GLN A 129 11.41 -28.90 8.52
C GLN A 129 12.33 -28.13 7.55
N GLY A 130 12.04 -28.11 6.26
CA GLY A 130 12.88 -27.49 5.22
C GLY A 130 14.11 -28.32 4.80
N LEU A 131 14.20 -29.59 5.20
CA LEU A 131 15.35 -30.45 4.88
C LEU A 131 15.40 -30.81 3.38
N THR A 132 14.24 -30.92 2.75
CA THR A 132 14.12 -31.13 1.30
C THR A 132 14.28 -29.81 0.58
N VAL A 133 15.33 -29.69 -0.24
CA VAL A 133 15.60 -28.49 -1.04
C VAL A 133 14.44 -28.24 -2.02
N PRO A 134 13.80 -27.06 -1.99
CA PRO A 134 12.71 -26.75 -2.91
C PRO A 134 13.14 -26.81 -4.38
N PRO A 135 12.37 -27.43 -5.28
CA PRO A 135 12.68 -27.48 -6.71
C PRO A 135 12.92 -26.08 -7.31
N ARG A 136 12.19 -25.08 -6.82
CA ARG A 136 12.36 -23.69 -7.26
C ARG A 136 13.71 -23.11 -6.85
N PHE A 137 14.14 -23.36 -5.61
CA PHE A 137 15.46 -22.97 -5.14
C PHE A 137 16.53 -23.61 -6.03
N THR A 138 16.41 -24.89 -6.37
CA THR A 138 17.36 -25.56 -7.29
C THR A 138 17.40 -24.93 -8.68
N LYS A 139 16.24 -24.56 -9.24
CA LYS A 139 16.13 -23.94 -10.57
C LYS A 139 16.71 -22.53 -10.66
N ALA A 140 16.64 -21.74 -9.59
CA ALA A 140 17.17 -20.38 -9.59
C ALA A 140 18.70 -20.38 -9.77
N ALA A 141 19.23 -19.50 -10.60
CA ALA A 141 20.65 -19.32 -10.83
C ALA A 141 21.13 -17.95 -10.35
N VAL A 142 22.41 -17.86 -10.01
CA VAL A 142 23.07 -16.57 -9.76
C VAL A 142 23.07 -15.78 -11.07
N GLY A 143 22.64 -14.54 -11.01
CA GLY A 143 22.40 -13.70 -12.16
C GLY A 143 21.00 -13.85 -12.77
N ASP A 144 20.07 -14.60 -12.17
CA ASP A 144 18.67 -14.55 -12.62
C ASP A 144 18.08 -13.15 -12.37
N PRO A 145 17.26 -12.62 -13.29
CA PRO A 145 16.61 -11.33 -13.12
C PRO A 145 15.58 -11.39 -11.99
N VAL A 146 15.56 -10.36 -11.15
CA VAL A 146 14.70 -10.27 -9.97
C VAL A 146 13.79 -9.05 -10.06
N ALA A 147 12.51 -9.25 -9.76
CA ALA A 147 11.51 -8.24 -9.52
C ALA A 147 11.01 -8.35 -8.08
N LYS A 148 10.99 -7.24 -7.34
CA LYS A 148 10.45 -7.19 -5.97
C LYS A 148 9.55 -5.99 -5.77
N SER A 149 8.39 -6.22 -5.16
CA SER A 149 7.47 -5.16 -4.78
C SER A 149 8.04 -4.31 -3.64
N HIS A 150 7.95 -3.00 -3.79
CA HIS A 150 8.39 -2.03 -2.80
C HIS A 150 7.31 -0.99 -2.56
N ASN A 151 6.95 -0.80 -1.28
CA ASN A 151 5.94 0.16 -0.88
C ASN A 151 6.51 1.59 -0.90
N PHE A 152 5.72 2.54 -1.40
CA PHE A 152 6.08 3.95 -1.37
C PHE A 152 4.85 4.85 -1.22
N VAL A 153 5.12 6.11 -0.90
CA VAL A 153 4.10 7.17 -0.80
C VAL A 153 3.91 7.81 -2.17
N ASN A 154 2.71 7.67 -2.74
CA ASN A 154 2.29 8.24 -4.02
C ASN A 154 1.23 9.33 -3.79
N TYR A 155 1.67 10.59 -3.79
CA TYR A 155 0.77 11.74 -3.65
C TYR A 155 -0.08 12.00 -4.89
N VAL A 156 0.41 11.67 -6.09
CA VAL A 156 -0.31 11.87 -7.36
C VAL A 156 -1.56 10.99 -7.41
N LYS A 157 -1.43 9.72 -7.02
CA LYS A 157 -2.56 8.78 -6.91
C LYS A 157 -3.62 9.25 -5.90
N ALA A 158 -3.17 9.84 -4.79
CA ALA A 158 -4.06 10.29 -3.72
C ALA A 158 -4.77 11.63 -4.04
N ALA A 159 -4.37 12.33 -5.11
CA ALA A 159 -4.96 13.59 -5.55
C ALA A 159 -5.57 13.46 -6.96
N PRO A 160 -6.76 12.83 -7.09
CA PRO A 160 -7.39 12.54 -8.39
C PRO A 160 -7.80 13.79 -9.16
N GLU A 161 -8.02 14.93 -8.49
CA GLU A 161 -8.32 16.22 -9.14
C GLU A 161 -7.07 17.07 -9.42
N SER A 162 -5.87 16.51 -9.25
CA SER A 162 -4.64 17.24 -9.55
C SER A 162 -4.49 17.53 -11.04
N LEU A 163 -3.62 18.49 -11.36
CA LEU A 163 -3.26 18.87 -12.74
C LEU A 163 -2.70 17.73 -13.59
N PHE A 164 -2.38 16.58 -12.97
CA PHE A 164 -1.85 15.40 -13.65
C PHE A 164 -2.92 14.50 -14.27
N ASN A 165 -4.21 14.81 -14.06
CA ASN A 165 -5.35 14.14 -14.70
C ASN A 165 -6.06 15.12 -15.64
N THR A 166 -5.47 15.36 -16.82
CA THR A 166 -5.98 16.38 -17.74
C THR A 166 -7.31 15.97 -18.38
N LEU A 167 -8.13 16.96 -18.78
CA LEU A 167 -9.38 16.68 -19.50
C LEU A 167 -9.14 15.92 -20.82
N ALA A 168 -8.03 16.19 -21.49
CA ALA A 168 -7.64 15.49 -22.71
C ALA A 168 -7.34 14.01 -22.45
N GLU A 169 -6.62 13.69 -21.36
CA GLU A 169 -6.35 12.32 -20.93
C GLU A 169 -7.64 11.60 -20.49
N LYS A 170 -8.56 12.29 -19.79
CA LYS A 170 -9.89 11.74 -19.44
C LYS A 170 -10.72 11.44 -20.70
N ALA A 171 -10.69 12.31 -21.71
CA ALA A 171 -11.39 12.09 -22.98
C ALA A 171 -10.78 10.93 -23.78
N ALA A 172 -9.44 10.85 -23.82
CA ALA A 172 -8.74 9.72 -24.43
C ALA A 172 -9.07 8.40 -23.71
N TYR A 173 -9.08 8.40 -22.37
CA TYR A 173 -9.46 7.23 -21.57
C TYR A 173 -10.88 6.74 -21.93
N ALA A 174 -11.86 7.65 -22.00
CA ALA A 174 -13.23 7.30 -22.35
C ALA A 174 -13.34 6.65 -23.75
N LYS A 175 -12.46 7.01 -24.69
CA LYS A 175 -12.42 6.43 -26.05
C LYS A 175 -11.88 4.99 -26.07
N PHE A 176 -10.89 4.70 -25.24
CA PHE A 176 -10.18 3.40 -25.23
C PHE A 176 -10.53 2.51 -24.04
N ASP A 177 -11.53 2.90 -23.24
CA ASP A 177 -11.97 2.13 -22.08
C ASP A 177 -12.35 0.69 -22.49
N GLY A 178 -11.99 -0.27 -21.65
CA GLY A 178 -12.11 -1.70 -21.95
C GLY A 178 -11.04 -2.31 -22.88
N HIS A 179 -10.27 -1.50 -23.62
CA HIS A 179 -9.20 -1.98 -24.52
C HIS A 179 -7.78 -1.73 -23.96
N LEU A 180 -7.67 -1.06 -22.82
CA LEU A 180 -6.40 -0.81 -22.15
C LEU A 180 -6.02 -2.00 -21.25
N PRO A 181 -4.77 -2.48 -21.25
CA PRO A 181 -4.36 -3.59 -20.39
C PRO A 181 -4.33 -3.18 -18.90
N PRO A 182 -4.39 -4.16 -17.98
CA PRO A 182 -4.05 -3.91 -16.58
C PRO A 182 -2.56 -3.54 -16.43
N TYR A 183 -2.22 -2.89 -15.32
CA TYR A 183 -0.83 -2.59 -15.00
C TYR A 183 -0.07 -3.90 -14.67
N PRO A 184 1.17 -4.12 -15.17
CA PRO A 184 1.91 -5.36 -14.95
C PRO A 184 2.68 -5.34 -13.62
N ASP A 185 1.98 -5.54 -12.50
CA ASP A 185 2.56 -5.67 -11.16
C ASP A 185 2.71 -7.11 -10.67
N GLU A 186 2.26 -8.10 -11.46
CA GLU A 186 2.28 -9.50 -11.06
C GLU A 186 3.71 -10.07 -11.03
N ILE A 187 4.16 -10.42 -9.82
CA ILE A 187 5.36 -11.22 -9.60
C ILE A 187 4.95 -12.68 -9.56
N HIS A 188 5.50 -13.48 -10.45
CA HIS A 188 5.31 -14.91 -10.51
C HIS A 188 6.62 -15.64 -10.20
N ASP A 189 6.48 -16.89 -9.77
CA ASP A 189 7.60 -17.78 -9.48
C ASP A 189 8.67 -17.10 -8.58
N TYR A 190 8.17 -16.44 -7.53
CA TYR A 190 8.87 -15.66 -6.48
C TYR A 190 9.51 -14.34 -6.91
N HIS A 191 10.04 -14.21 -8.12
CA HIS A 191 10.82 -13.04 -8.51
C HIS A 191 10.84 -12.68 -9.98
N TYR A 192 10.02 -13.33 -10.82
CA TYR A 192 9.89 -12.94 -12.21
C TYR A 192 8.68 -12.04 -12.41
N ALA A 193 8.76 -11.11 -13.36
CA ALA A 193 7.65 -10.24 -13.73
C ALA A 193 7.67 -9.98 -15.23
N ASN A 194 6.53 -10.24 -15.88
CA ASN A 194 6.34 -9.98 -17.30
C ASN A 194 5.92 -8.53 -17.49
N ARG A 195 6.66 -7.78 -18.32
CA ARG A 195 6.50 -6.34 -18.51
C ARG A 195 6.34 -5.96 -19.97
N VAL A 196 6.11 -6.96 -20.82
CA VAL A 196 5.78 -6.78 -22.23
C VAL A 196 4.32 -7.15 -22.39
N LEU A 197 3.50 -6.15 -22.70
CA LEU A 197 2.07 -6.29 -22.91
C LEU A 197 1.77 -6.17 -24.40
N VAL A 198 0.93 -7.07 -24.90
CA VAL A 198 0.53 -7.11 -26.31
C VAL A 198 -0.98 -6.95 -26.38
N VAL A 199 -1.43 -5.92 -27.07
CA VAL A 199 -2.84 -5.51 -27.14
C VAL A 199 -3.25 -5.42 -28.60
N GLY A 200 -3.95 -6.44 -29.11
CA GLY A 200 -4.40 -6.50 -30.50
C GLY A 200 -3.29 -6.71 -31.54
N ALA A 201 -2.04 -6.36 -31.26
CA ALA A 201 -0.90 -6.62 -32.12
C ALA A 201 -0.50 -8.11 -32.13
N LYS A 202 0.10 -8.56 -33.23
CA LYS A 202 0.65 -9.93 -33.34
C LYS A 202 2.16 -9.90 -33.14
N VAL A 203 2.59 -10.06 -31.89
CA VAL A 203 4.01 -10.11 -31.50
C VAL A 203 4.37 -11.56 -31.11
N PRO A 204 4.80 -12.41 -32.06
CA PRO A 204 5.02 -13.84 -31.82
C PRO A 204 6.18 -14.14 -30.85
N ASP A 205 7.10 -13.20 -30.71
CA ASP A 205 8.33 -13.24 -29.94
C ASP A 205 8.21 -12.56 -28.56
N ALA A 206 7.00 -12.35 -28.04
CA ALA A 206 6.76 -11.66 -26.77
C ALA A 206 7.50 -12.27 -25.56
N ALA A 207 7.76 -13.59 -25.56
CA ALA A 207 8.56 -14.25 -24.53
C ALA A 207 10.04 -13.83 -24.58
N GLU A 208 10.60 -13.69 -25.79
CA GLU A 208 11.97 -13.21 -25.99
C GLU A 208 12.10 -11.75 -25.55
N TRP A 209 11.12 -10.91 -25.90
CA TRP A 209 11.03 -9.54 -25.41
C TRP A 209 11.07 -9.47 -23.88
N ASN A 210 10.25 -10.27 -23.19
CA ASN A 210 10.24 -10.31 -21.72
C ASN A 210 11.59 -10.75 -21.15
N ALA A 211 12.19 -11.81 -21.70
CA ALA A 211 13.47 -12.33 -21.23
C ALA A 211 14.61 -11.30 -21.39
N LYS A 212 14.70 -10.66 -22.56
CA LYS A 212 15.73 -9.64 -22.83
C LYS A 212 15.48 -8.37 -21.99
N LEU A 213 14.23 -7.96 -21.82
CA LEU A 213 13.87 -6.80 -20.99
C LEU A 213 14.24 -7.05 -19.53
N ALA A 214 13.91 -8.23 -19.00
CA ALA A 214 14.31 -8.64 -17.66
C ALA A 214 15.83 -8.61 -17.52
N GLY A 215 16.57 -9.12 -18.51
CA GLY A 215 18.03 -9.07 -18.58
C GLY A 215 18.60 -7.65 -18.53
N ALA A 216 17.99 -6.70 -19.23
CA ALA A 216 18.37 -5.28 -19.16
C ALA A 216 18.07 -4.65 -17.78
N LEU A 217 16.91 -4.96 -17.22
CA LEU A 217 16.46 -4.44 -15.93
C LEU A 217 17.34 -4.88 -14.76
N LYS A 218 18.04 -6.02 -14.87
CA LYS A 218 19.09 -6.41 -13.92
C LYS A 218 20.14 -5.33 -13.69
N LYS A 219 20.47 -4.57 -14.73
CA LYS A 219 21.50 -3.51 -14.71
C LYS A 219 20.88 -2.15 -14.44
N LEU A 220 19.74 -1.86 -15.07
CA LEU A 220 19.05 -0.57 -14.94
C LEU A 220 18.45 -0.36 -13.55
N GLY A 221 17.94 -1.42 -12.92
CA GLY A 221 17.37 -1.37 -11.58
C GLY A 221 18.40 -0.93 -10.52
N PRO A 222 19.55 -1.60 -10.37
CA PRO A 222 20.56 -1.18 -9.39
C PRO A 222 21.21 0.16 -9.71
N ALA A 223 21.40 0.49 -11.00
CA ALA A 223 22.08 1.72 -11.40
C ALA A 223 21.20 2.98 -11.31
N LYS A 224 19.90 2.85 -11.64
CA LYS A 224 18.98 3.99 -11.81
C LYS A 224 17.65 3.83 -11.08
N HIS A 225 17.45 2.71 -10.40
CA HIS A 225 16.16 2.28 -9.85
C HIS A 225 15.05 2.18 -10.90
N ALA A 226 15.40 2.10 -12.19
CA ALA A 226 14.44 2.14 -13.27
C ALA A 226 13.66 0.82 -13.41
N ASN A 227 12.38 0.95 -13.76
CA ASN A 227 11.52 -0.14 -14.16
C ASN A 227 10.97 0.21 -15.55
N ALA A 228 11.07 -0.71 -16.51
CA ALA A 228 10.61 -0.45 -17.87
C ALA A 228 9.50 -1.42 -18.25
N VAL A 229 8.49 -0.89 -18.93
CA VAL A 229 7.32 -1.63 -19.41
C VAL A 229 7.16 -1.34 -20.89
N LEU A 230 7.05 -2.39 -21.70
CA LEU A 230 6.81 -2.28 -23.14
C LEU A 230 5.34 -2.63 -23.42
N VAL A 231 4.65 -1.79 -24.17
CA VAL A 231 3.27 -2.04 -24.59
C VAL A 231 3.19 -1.97 -26.10
N PHE A 232 2.92 -3.10 -26.73
CA PHE A 232 2.64 -3.19 -28.15
C PHE A 232 1.13 -3.11 -28.37
N THR A 233 0.68 -2.19 -29.20
CA THR A 233 -0.73 -2.07 -29.58
C THR A 233 -0.92 -2.12 -31.10
N ALA A 234 -2.03 -2.69 -31.55
CA ALA A 234 -2.46 -2.58 -32.95
C ALA A 234 -3.20 -1.27 -33.25
N ASP A 235 -3.47 -0.44 -32.24
CA ASP A 235 -4.09 0.86 -32.45
C ASP A 235 -3.17 1.82 -33.19
N THR A 236 -3.71 2.47 -34.23
CA THR A 236 -3.00 3.45 -35.04
C THR A 236 -3.03 4.86 -34.44
N ASP A 237 -3.89 5.12 -33.45
CA ASP A 237 -4.04 6.42 -32.80
C ASP A 237 -3.07 6.58 -31.61
N PRO A 238 -2.09 7.51 -31.68
CA PRO A 238 -1.13 7.75 -30.59
C PRO A 238 -1.78 8.22 -29.28
N ASN A 239 -3.04 8.69 -29.30
CA ASN A 239 -3.77 9.02 -28.08
C ASN A 239 -4.02 7.81 -27.17
N TYR A 240 -3.86 6.59 -27.70
CA TYR A 240 -3.84 5.38 -26.89
C TYR A 240 -2.84 5.48 -25.72
N ALA A 241 -1.65 6.06 -25.95
CA ALA A 241 -0.66 6.25 -24.89
C ALA A 241 -1.13 7.22 -23.79
N GLN A 242 -1.92 8.23 -24.14
CA GLN A 242 -2.52 9.16 -23.17
C GLN A 242 -3.63 8.50 -22.37
N ALA A 243 -4.44 7.67 -23.02
CA ALA A 243 -5.46 6.87 -22.35
C ALA A 243 -4.82 5.88 -21.36
N LEU A 244 -3.73 5.22 -21.76
CA LEU A 244 -2.96 4.34 -20.90
C LEU A 244 -2.33 5.09 -19.73
N ARG A 245 -1.74 6.26 -20.01
CA ARG A 245 -1.22 7.17 -18.98
C ARG A 245 -2.30 7.53 -17.96
N GLN A 246 -3.51 7.85 -18.39
CA GLN A 246 -4.63 8.14 -17.49
C GLN A 246 -4.99 6.92 -16.62
N LYS A 247 -5.10 5.74 -17.25
CA LYS A 247 -5.46 4.49 -16.56
C LYS A 247 -4.42 4.12 -15.50
N TRP A 248 -3.14 4.28 -15.82
CA TRP A 248 -2.03 3.91 -14.94
C TRP A 248 -1.53 5.09 -14.09
N LEU A 249 -2.21 6.24 -14.12
CA LEU A 249 -1.84 7.45 -13.39
C LEU A 249 -0.39 7.91 -13.65
N GLY A 250 0.05 7.80 -14.90
CA GLY A 250 1.43 8.09 -15.31
C GLY A 250 2.44 6.98 -15.05
N GLY A 251 2.00 5.83 -14.53
CA GLY A 251 2.88 4.77 -14.04
C GLY A 251 3.41 5.06 -12.63
N LYS A 252 4.25 4.17 -12.12
CA LYS A 252 4.98 4.33 -10.86
C LYS A 252 6.16 5.28 -11.04
N LYS A 253 6.69 5.81 -9.94
CA LYS A 253 7.74 6.85 -9.95
C LYS A 253 9.03 6.45 -10.67
N ASN A 254 9.28 5.16 -10.81
CA ASN A 254 10.45 4.62 -11.47
C ASN A 254 10.16 4.01 -12.83
N ASP A 255 8.92 4.11 -13.32
CA ASP A 255 8.51 3.49 -14.56
C ASP A 255 8.94 4.28 -15.79
N ILE A 256 9.35 3.53 -16.81
CA ILE A 256 9.58 3.96 -18.19
C ILE A 256 8.66 3.11 -19.05
N ILE A 257 7.48 3.63 -19.34
CA ILE A 257 6.47 2.94 -20.15
C ILE A 257 6.70 3.36 -21.60
N VAL A 258 7.05 2.40 -22.44
CA VAL A 258 7.21 2.60 -23.88
C VAL A 258 6.01 1.97 -24.57
N VAL A 259 5.21 2.79 -25.22
CA VAL A 259 4.04 2.36 -25.99
C VAL A 259 4.40 2.42 -27.47
N ILE A 260 4.25 1.30 -28.17
CA ILE A 260 4.61 1.13 -29.58
C ILE A 260 3.33 0.74 -30.33
N GLY A 261 2.90 1.60 -31.24
CA GLY A 261 1.85 1.31 -32.21
C GLY A 261 2.44 0.53 -33.37
N ALA A 262 2.12 -0.76 -33.43
CA ALA A 262 2.57 -1.71 -34.45
C ALA A 262 1.37 -2.52 -34.98
N PRO A 263 0.45 -1.89 -35.75
CA PRO A 263 -0.68 -2.60 -36.37
C PRO A 263 -0.21 -3.75 -37.27
N SER A 264 0.95 -3.56 -37.93
CA SER A 264 1.60 -4.54 -38.79
C SER A 264 3.01 -4.85 -38.28
N TYR A 265 3.10 -5.57 -37.15
CA TYR A 265 4.39 -6.00 -36.57
C TYR A 265 5.29 -6.68 -37.63
N PRO A 266 6.60 -6.36 -37.70
CA PRO A 266 7.39 -5.54 -36.77
C PRO A 266 7.48 -4.04 -37.09
N GLU A 267 6.66 -3.51 -38.00
CA GLU A 267 6.71 -2.10 -38.38
C GLU A 267 6.11 -1.19 -37.28
N VAL A 268 6.80 -0.08 -37.00
CA VAL A 268 6.36 0.95 -36.06
C VAL A 268 5.70 2.08 -36.82
N GLU A 269 4.43 2.33 -36.52
CA GLU A 269 3.73 3.51 -37.01
C GLU A 269 3.97 4.71 -36.09
N TRP A 270 3.95 4.48 -34.78
CA TRP A 270 4.20 5.51 -33.78
C TRP A 270 4.76 4.92 -32.48
N ALA A 271 5.50 5.74 -31.73
CA ALA A 271 5.98 5.40 -30.40
C ALA A 271 5.71 6.56 -29.43
N ARG A 272 5.45 6.26 -28.16
CA ARG A 272 5.30 7.23 -27.07
C ARG A 272 5.96 6.71 -25.80
N VAL A 273 6.60 7.60 -25.06
CA VAL A 273 7.23 7.29 -23.78
C VAL A 273 6.49 8.02 -22.66
N VAL A 274 6.00 7.27 -21.67
CA VAL A 274 5.35 7.79 -20.46
C VAL A 274 6.23 7.47 -19.27
N THR A 275 6.66 8.49 -18.54
CA THR A 275 7.52 8.31 -17.36
C THR A 275 7.51 9.54 -16.45
N TRP A 276 7.71 9.31 -15.16
CA TRP A 276 8.00 10.34 -14.17
C TRP A 276 9.51 10.58 -14.08
N SER A 277 10.04 11.35 -15.03
CA SER A 277 11.44 11.79 -15.03
C SER A 277 11.55 13.31 -15.07
N ASP A 278 12.55 13.85 -14.37
CA ASP A 278 12.90 15.27 -14.40
C ASP A 278 13.54 15.66 -15.74
N SER A 279 14.23 14.71 -16.38
CA SER A 279 14.76 14.87 -17.74
C SER A 279 13.65 14.71 -18.79
N GLN A 280 13.08 15.81 -19.26
CA GLN A 280 12.13 15.77 -20.40
C GLN A 280 12.84 15.38 -21.70
N LEU A 281 14.12 15.73 -21.84
CA LEU A 281 14.91 15.42 -23.03
C LEU A 281 15.05 13.90 -23.21
N PHE A 282 15.25 13.14 -22.12
CA PHE A 282 15.29 11.68 -22.16
C PHE A 282 14.04 11.08 -22.80
N LYS A 283 12.85 11.59 -22.46
CA LYS A 283 11.58 11.09 -23.01
C LYS A 283 11.51 11.25 -24.53
N VAL A 284 11.87 12.46 -25.00
CA VAL A 284 11.84 12.80 -26.42
C VAL A 284 12.89 11.99 -27.18
N GLN A 285 14.12 11.91 -26.67
CA GLN A 285 15.20 11.16 -27.31
C GLN A 285 14.91 9.66 -27.43
N LEU A 286 14.37 9.04 -26.38
CA LEU A 286 14.01 7.62 -26.43
C LEU A 286 12.84 7.38 -27.40
N GLN A 287 11.85 8.26 -27.40
CA GLN A 287 10.71 8.17 -28.31
C GLN A 287 11.16 8.27 -29.77
N ASP A 288 11.93 9.31 -30.10
CA ASP A 288 12.41 9.57 -31.46
C ASP A 288 13.32 8.43 -31.93
N ALA A 289 14.23 7.96 -31.07
CA ALA A 289 15.12 6.83 -31.39
C ALA A 289 14.36 5.53 -31.71
N ILE A 290 13.26 5.25 -31.00
CA ILE A 290 12.42 4.07 -31.29
C ILE A 290 11.64 4.26 -32.59
N GLN A 291 11.11 5.47 -32.82
CA GLN A 291 10.37 5.77 -34.04
C GLN A 291 11.28 5.72 -35.29
N ASP A 292 12.52 6.15 -35.16
CA ASP A 292 13.54 6.14 -36.23
C ASP A 292 13.98 4.73 -36.64
N LEU A 293 13.80 3.72 -35.78
CA LEU A 293 14.09 2.32 -36.13
C LEU A 293 13.23 1.83 -37.30
N LYS A 294 12.00 2.35 -37.44
CA LYS A 294 10.93 1.89 -38.36
C LYS A 294 10.47 0.44 -38.16
N THR A 295 11.37 -0.46 -37.78
CA THR A 295 11.08 -1.84 -37.40
C THR A 295 11.64 -2.15 -36.03
N VAL A 296 10.82 -2.79 -35.20
CA VAL A 296 11.18 -3.13 -33.82
C VAL A 296 11.65 -4.56 -33.73
N THR A 297 12.79 -4.76 -33.10
CA THR A 297 13.31 -6.06 -32.71
C THR A 297 13.67 -6.02 -31.24
N PRO A 298 13.65 -7.16 -30.53
CA PRO A 298 14.03 -7.20 -29.12
C PRO A 298 15.39 -6.55 -28.86
N ASP A 299 16.40 -6.86 -29.69
CA ASP A 299 17.75 -6.35 -29.48
C ASP A 299 17.87 -4.84 -29.71
N SER A 300 17.29 -4.32 -30.79
CA SER A 300 17.40 -2.89 -31.13
C SER A 300 16.74 -2.01 -30.08
N VAL A 301 15.52 -2.33 -29.68
CA VAL A 301 14.76 -1.52 -28.71
C VAL A 301 15.34 -1.64 -27.31
N ILE A 302 15.72 -2.85 -26.87
CA ILE A 302 16.22 -3.04 -25.50
C ILE A 302 17.63 -2.43 -25.36
N ALA A 303 18.47 -2.51 -26.39
CA ALA A 303 19.75 -1.81 -26.39
C ALA A 303 19.57 -0.28 -26.30
N LEU A 304 18.69 0.29 -27.13
CA LEU A 304 18.38 1.73 -27.10
C LEU A 304 17.79 2.16 -25.75
N LEU A 305 16.81 1.42 -25.23
CA LEU A 305 16.21 1.65 -23.93
C LEU A 305 17.28 1.65 -22.83
N THR A 306 18.17 0.66 -22.84
CA THR A 306 19.24 0.54 -21.84
C THR A 306 20.20 1.72 -21.93
N GLU A 307 20.66 2.05 -23.13
CA GLU A 307 21.60 3.14 -23.36
C GLU A 307 21.01 4.50 -22.94
N GLN A 308 19.81 4.82 -23.43
CA GLN A 308 19.16 6.09 -23.15
C GLN A 308 18.81 6.21 -21.66
N THR A 309 18.36 5.12 -21.02
CA THR A 309 18.06 5.12 -19.58
C THR A 309 19.32 5.37 -18.75
N MET A 310 20.44 4.72 -19.10
CA MET A 310 21.70 4.94 -18.39
C MET A 310 22.20 6.38 -18.53
N LYS A 311 22.05 6.97 -19.72
CA LYS A 311 22.50 8.33 -20.03
C LYS A 311 21.62 9.42 -19.41
N GLY A 312 20.30 9.31 -19.55
CA GLY A 312 19.40 10.45 -19.37
C GLY A 312 18.27 10.25 -18.37
N PHE A 313 18.00 9.04 -17.89
CA PHE A 313 16.90 8.84 -16.94
C PHE A 313 17.28 9.36 -15.55
N GLU A 314 16.45 10.29 -15.06
CA GLU A 314 16.50 10.85 -13.73
C GLU A 314 15.17 10.56 -13.03
N ARG A 315 15.21 9.68 -12.02
CA ARG A 315 14.03 9.27 -11.27
C ARG A 315 13.50 10.45 -10.45
N LYS A 316 12.23 10.78 -10.64
CA LYS A 316 11.57 11.83 -9.87
C LYS A 316 11.36 11.42 -8.41
N LYS A 317 11.54 12.35 -7.48
CA LYS A 317 11.34 12.09 -6.05
C LYS A 317 9.89 12.36 -5.67
N MET A 318 9.34 11.55 -4.77
CA MET A 318 7.97 11.77 -4.28
C MET A 318 7.85 12.98 -3.34
N SER A 319 8.95 13.44 -2.76
CA SER A 319 9.03 14.72 -2.05
C SER A 319 8.57 15.89 -2.90
N ASP A 320 8.83 15.84 -4.20
CA ASP A 320 8.51 16.95 -5.12
C ASP A 320 7.01 17.09 -5.32
N PHE A 321 6.24 16.06 -4.97
CA PHE A 321 4.78 16.04 -5.01
C PHE A 321 4.13 16.21 -3.63
N GLU A 322 4.91 16.47 -2.57
CA GLU A 322 4.36 16.60 -1.21
C GLU A 322 3.35 17.74 -1.09
N TYR A 323 3.41 18.76 -1.95
CA TYR A 323 2.42 19.84 -2.00
C TYR A 323 0.98 19.31 -2.22
N LEU A 324 0.82 18.20 -2.94
CA LEU A 324 -0.48 17.54 -3.16
C LEU A 324 -1.06 16.93 -1.88
N LYS A 325 -0.26 16.73 -0.82
CA LYS A 325 -0.71 16.18 0.46
C LYS A 325 -1.92 16.93 1.02
N TRP A 326 -2.01 18.23 0.75
CA TRP A 326 -3.10 19.08 1.22
C TRP A 326 -4.38 18.94 0.39
N GLU A 327 -4.30 18.43 -0.84
CA GLU A 327 -5.42 18.22 -1.76
C GLU A 327 -6.09 16.84 -1.59
N ILE A 328 -5.44 15.89 -0.91
CA ILE A 328 -5.97 14.53 -0.72
C ILE A 328 -7.26 14.55 0.11
N ALA A 329 -8.41 14.20 -0.44
CA ALA A 329 -9.63 14.05 0.37
C ALA A 329 -9.77 12.59 0.84
N PRO A 330 -10.19 12.30 2.09
CA PRO A 330 -10.61 10.95 2.46
C PRO A 330 -11.78 10.46 1.58
N PRO A 331 -11.92 9.15 1.35
CA PRO A 331 -13.03 8.61 0.56
C PRO A 331 -14.38 8.91 1.24
N THR A 332 -15.41 9.18 0.45
CA THR A 332 -16.75 9.55 0.97
C THR A 332 -17.35 8.49 1.90
N TRP A 333 -17.16 7.21 1.61
CA TRP A 333 -17.63 6.11 2.47
C TRP A 333 -16.96 6.16 3.85
N LEU A 334 -15.67 6.54 3.91
CA LEU A 334 -14.95 6.65 5.17
C LEU A 334 -15.46 7.85 5.96
N LEU A 335 -15.77 8.97 5.31
CA LEU A 335 -16.40 10.11 5.97
C LEU A 335 -17.74 9.70 6.60
N ALA A 336 -18.58 8.94 5.88
CA ALA A 336 -19.85 8.43 6.40
C ALA A 336 -19.63 7.47 7.59
N LEU A 337 -18.65 6.57 7.50
CA LEU A 337 -18.29 5.66 8.59
C LEU A 337 -17.81 6.43 9.83
N LEU A 338 -16.93 7.42 9.67
CA LEU A 338 -16.43 8.25 10.77
C LEU A 338 -17.56 9.05 11.42
N PHE A 339 -18.51 9.55 10.64
CA PHE A 339 -19.70 10.20 11.16
C PHE A 339 -20.48 9.24 12.09
N VAL A 340 -20.81 8.04 11.62
CA VAL A 340 -21.55 7.03 12.40
C VAL A 340 -20.76 6.61 13.64
N LEU A 341 -19.47 6.30 13.51
CA LEU A 341 -18.61 5.90 14.62
C LEU A 341 -18.49 7.01 15.67
N SER A 342 -18.35 8.27 15.26
CA SER A 342 -18.28 9.40 16.18
C SER A 342 -19.60 9.58 16.94
N LEU A 343 -20.75 9.41 16.28
CA LEU A 343 -22.06 9.47 16.91
C LEU A 343 -22.23 8.34 17.92
N VAL A 344 -21.98 7.09 17.52
CA VAL A 344 -22.09 5.91 18.40
C VAL A 344 -21.15 6.03 19.59
N ALA A 345 -19.90 6.43 19.37
CA ALA A 345 -18.94 6.63 20.45
C ALA A 345 -19.41 7.72 21.42
N SER A 346 -19.95 8.83 20.91
CA SER A 346 -20.46 9.94 21.73
C SER A 346 -21.69 9.52 22.55
N VAL A 347 -22.59 8.74 21.98
CA VAL A 347 -23.76 8.17 22.67
C VAL A 347 -23.33 7.19 23.75
N VAL A 348 -22.51 6.19 23.40
CA VAL A 348 -22.05 5.13 24.32
C VAL A 348 -21.24 5.70 25.47
N THR A 349 -20.33 6.65 25.20
CA THR A 349 -19.58 7.32 26.26
C THR A 349 -20.49 8.14 27.16
N SER A 350 -21.49 8.84 26.62
CA SER A 350 -22.47 9.56 27.47
C SER A 350 -23.24 8.61 28.37
N ILE A 351 -23.76 7.49 27.85
CA ILE A 351 -24.51 6.49 28.63
C ILE A 351 -23.62 5.86 29.70
N LYS A 352 -22.38 5.48 29.36
CA LYS A 352 -21.45 4.90 30.34
C LYS A 352 -21.10 5.89 31.46
N LEU A 353 -20.88 7.17 31.12
CA LEU A 353 -20.54 8.19 32.11
C LEU A 353 -21.75 8.52 33.00
N ALA A 354 -22.95 8.63 32.42
CA ALA A 354 -24.20 8.79 33.17
C ALA A 354 -24.41 7.65 34.18
N ASN A 355 -24.30 6.38 33.75
CA ASN A 355 -24.46 5.22 34.63
C ASN A 355 -23.37 5.13 35.72
N ASN A 356 -22.15 5.61 35.44
CA ASN A 356 -21.04 5.57 36.40
C ASN A 356 -21.16 6.68 37.46
N SER A 357 -21.78 7.81 37.10
CA SER A 357 -22.09 8.91 38.02
C SER A 357 -23.07 8.49 39.13
N GLU A 358 -24.02 7.61 38.83
CA GLU A 358 -24.95 7.05 39.83
C GLU A 358 -24.22 6.16 40.85
N SER A 359 -23.21 5.39 40.43
CA SER A 359 -22.44 4.51 41.34
C SER A 359 -21.52 5.28 42.30
N SER A 360 -21.16 6.52 41.95
CA SER A 360 -20.27 7.39 42.72
C SER A 360 -21.03 8.44 43.55
N GLY A 361 -22.37 8.39 43.56
CA GLY A 361 -23.26 9.19 44.41
C GLY A 361 -23.21 8.88 45.93
N GLY A 362 -22.09 8.35 46.43
CA GLY A 362 -21.81 8.21 47.84
C GLY A 362 -20.82 9.27 48.32
N TYR A 363 -21.26 10.10 49.27
CA TYR A 363 -20.50 11.13 50.01
C TYR A 363 -20.44 12.55 49.42
N MET A 364 -21.52 13.30 49.63
CA MET A 364 -21.38 14.70 50.07
C MET A 364 -21.84 14.81 51.53
N PRO A 365 -20.95 15.20 52.48
CA PRO A 365 -21.38 15.46 53.85
C PRO A 365 -22.18 16.76 53.91
N ARG A 366 -23.46 16.66 54.24
CA ARG A 366 -24.29 17.80 54.66
C ARG A 366 -23.65 18.47 55.89
N ARG A 367 -22.88 19.54 55.68
CA ARG A 367 -22.53 20.51 56.73
C ARG A 367 -23.05 21.88 56.35
N PHE A 368 -23.66 22.53 57.36
CA PHE A 368 -24.21 23.88 57.39
C PHE A 368 -25.68 24.07 57.00
N ALA A 369 -26.57 23.53 57.86
CA ALA A 369 -27.78 24.24 58.25
C ALA A 369 -27.85 24.30 59.78
N ARG A 370 -27.14 25.25 60.39
CA ARG A 370 -27.34 25.65 61.79
C ARG A 370 -27.16 27.15 61.91
N ASN A 371 -28.16 27.78 62.53
CA ASN A 371 -28.17 29.09 63.17
C ASN A 371 -28.42 30.32 62.29
N ALA A 372 -29.70 30.69 62.17
CA ALA A 372 -30.14 32.07 62.41
C ALA A 372 -31.67 32.12 62.56
N LYS A 373 -32.17 32.01 63.80
CA LYS A 373 -33.38 32.73 64.26
C LYS A 373 -33.51 32.62 65.78
N SER A 374 -32.90 33.58 66.45
CA SER A 374 -33.28 34.04 67.78
C SER A 374 -33.42 35.56 67.71
N ARG A 375 -34.44 36.11 68.38
CA ARG A 375 -34.81 37.54 68.54
C ARG A 375 -35.63 38.08 67.36
N ARG A 376 -36.83 38.65 67.52
CA ARG A 376 -37.59 39.19 68.66
C ARG A 376 -39.06 38.83 68.52
#